data_AF-A0A0F9XH83-F1
#
_entry.id   AF-A0A0F9XH83-F1
#
_cell.length_a   1.000
_cell.length_b   1.000
_cell.length_c   1.000
_cell.angle_alpha   90.00
_cell.angle_beta   90.00
_cell.angle_gamma   90.00
#
_symmetry.space_group_name_H-M   'P 1'
#
loop_
_entity.id
_entity.type
_entity.pdbx_description
1 polymer ?
#
loop_
_entity_poly.entity_id
_entity_poly.type
_entity_poly.pdbx_seq_one_letter_code
_entity_poly.pdbx_strand_id
1 'polypeptide(L)'
;MKNRCIIFILLAFMVMPITGCTTFGDNGGWQDNVVQLKDDIFMFSKLATRIALTEAQMPSEDVELIEGYLVALGDLLSVPGQPNFTGARALVSIKLPQKYQVYGLTIIDVLERYLQTANLNITDDQEDIIAIISSGIDGALVAVREFME
;
A
#
# COMPACT_ATOMS: atom_id res chain seq x y z
N MET A 1 -18.12 -18.75 30.41
CA MET A 1 -17.76 -17.31 30.31
C MET A 1 -16.26 -17.08 30.58
N LYS A 2 -15.37 -17.79 29.86
CA LYS A 2 -13.90 -17.64 30.00
C LYS A 2 -13.19 -17.29 28.68
N ASN A 3 -13.86 -17.44 27.53
CA ASN A 3 -13.26 -17.23 26.21
C ASN A 3 -13.53 -15.85 25.59
N ARG A 4 -14.25 -14.95 26.30
CA ARG A 4 -14.52 -13.58 25.81
C ARG A 4 -13.56 -12.51 26.34
N CYS A 5 -12.76 -12.82 27.37
CA CYS A 5 -11.76 -11.87 27.89
C CYS A 5 -10.45 -11.86 27.10
N ILE A 6 -10.09 -12.95 26.42
CA ILE A 6 -8.82 -13.04 25.66
C ILE A 6 -8.88 -12.18 24.39
N ILE A 7 -10.04 -12.05 23.77
CA ILE A 7 -10.22 -11.25 22.54
C ILE A 7 -10.09 -9.75 22.83
N PHE A 8 -10.50 -9.28 24.02
CA PHE A 8 -10.35 -7.87 24.41
C PHE A 8 -8.90 -7.50 24.79
N ILE A 9 -8.09 -8.46 25.25
CA ILE A 9 -6.69 -8.20 25.59
C ILE A 9 -5.81 -8.12 24.32
N LEU A 10 -6.15 -8.87 23.27
CA LEU A 10 -5.47 -8.77 21.96
C LEU A 10 -5.82 -7.49 21.19
N LEU A 11 -7.03 -6.96 21.35
CA LEU A 11 -7.44 -5.70 20.72
C LEU A 11 -6.83 -4.45 21.38
N ALA A 12 -6.44 -4.53 22.66
CA ALA A 12 -5.77 -3.44 23.36
C ALA A 12 -4.28 -3.28 22.96
N PHE A 13 -3.64 -4.35 22.46
CA PHE A 13 -2.25 -4.29 21.99
C PHE A 13 -2.09 -3.69 20.59
N MET A 14 -3.17 -3.56 19.81
CA MET A 14 -3.15 -2.84 18.53
C MET A 14 -3.36 -1.33 18.68
N VAL A 15 -3.52 -0.82 19.90
CA VAL A 15 -3.70 0.61 20.20
C VAL A 15 -2.63 1.10 21.19
N MET A 16 -1.42 0.54 21.12
CA MET A 16 -0.27 1.25 21.67
C MET A 16 0.16 2.31 20.64
N PRO A 17 0.16 3.61 21.00
CA PRO A 17 0.89 4.57 20.20
C PRO A 17 2.35 4.08 20.22
N ILE A 18 2.94 3.94 19.04
CA ILE A 18 4.38 3.74 18.90
C ILE A 18 5.02 5.06 19.35
N THR A 19 5.07 5.29 20.66
CA THR A 19 5.99 6.22 21.28
C THR A 19 7.34 5.53 21.35
N GLY A 20 7.93 5.34 20.16
CA GLY A 20 9.35 5.15 19.96
C GLY A 20 9.88 6.45 19.37
N CYS A 21 10.64 7.20 20.17
CA CYS A 21 11.22 8.48 19.82
C CYS A 21 12.00 8.43 18.51
N THR A 22 11.53 9.18 17.51
CA THR A 22 12.36 10.18 16.85
C THR A 22 11.57 11.48 16.82
N THR A 23 12.26 12.56 17.16
CA THR A 23 11.77 13.92 17.21
C THR A 23 11.11 14.31 15.89
N PHE A 24 9.80 14.55 15.88
CA PHE A 24 9.18 15.50 14.95
C PHE A 24 9.66 16.91 15.32
N GLY A 25 10.94 17.15 15.05
CA GLY A 25 11.53 18.47 15.02
C GLY A 25 11.11 19.11 13.71
N ASP A 26 10.22 20.08 13.83
CA ASP A 26 9.95 21.09 12.82
C ASP A 26 11.30 21.66 12.33
N ASN A 27 11.65 21.42 11.06
CA ASN A 27 12.67 22.11 10.22
C ASN A 27 13.20 21.27 9.02
N GLY A 28 12.54 20.19 8.60
CA GLY A 28 12.77 19.56 7.30
C GLY A 28 11.61 19.91 6.37
N GLY A 29 11.88 20.47 5.19
CA GLY A 29 10.83 20.65 4.19
C GLY A 29 10.17 19.31 3.90
N TRP A 30 8.91 19.29 3.48
CA TRP A 30 8.20 18.05 3.11
C TRP A 30 9.00 17.20 2.09
N GLN A 31 9.87 17.84 1.31
CA GLN A 31 10.85 17.25 0.39
C GLN A 31 11.80 16.24 1.06
N ASP A 32 12.22 16.48 2.30
CA ASP A 32 13.09 15.55 3.05
C ASP A 32 12.33 14.27 3.43
N ASN A 33 11.00 14.32 3.51
CA ASN A 33 10.15 13.18 3.83
C ASN A 33 9.78 12.33 2.61
N VAL A 34 9.86 12.84 1.38
CA VAL A 34 9.46 12.10 0.17
C VAL A 34 10.32 10.85 -0.03
N VAL A 35 11.64 10.96 0.15
CA VAL A 35 12.56 9.82 0.03
C VAL A 35 12.19 8.73 1.05
N GLN A 36 12.00 9.12 2.31
CA GLN A 36 11.62 8.18 3.36
C GLN A 36 10.24 7.55 3.10
N LEU A 37 9.25 8.33 2.67
CA LEU A 37 7.91 7.84 2.35
C LEU A 37 7.93 6.82 1.21
N LYS A 38 8.79 7.02 0.20
CA LYS A 38 8.98 6.07 -0.90
C LYS A 38 9.57 4.74 -0.41
N ASP A 39 10.59 4.79 0.44
CA ASP A 39 11.21 3.59 0.99
C ASP A 39 10.24 2.83 1.91
N ASP A 40 9.50 3.56 2.75
CA ASP A 40 8.53 3.01 3.68
C ASP A 40 7.37 2.33 2.94
N ILE A 41 6.78 3.01 1.93
CA ILE A 41 5.66 2.47 1.18
C ILE A 41 6.07 1.28 0.31
N PHE A 42 7.29 1.32 -0.27
CA PHE A 42 7.86 0.19 -1.00
C PHE A 42 7.95 -1.04 -0.09
N MET A 43 8.56 -0.89 1.08
CA MET A 43 8.74 -1.98 2.03
C MET A 43 7.41 -2.51 2.55
N PHE A 44 6.47 -1.62 2.88
CA PHE A 44 5.16 -2.01 3.38
C PHE A 44 4.36 -2.80 2.33
N SER A 45 4.25 -2.27 1.11
CA SER A 45 3.53 -2.94 0.02
C SER A 45 4.16 -4.27 -0.35
N LYS A 46 5.50 -4.35 -0.35
CA LYS A 46 6.23 -5.61 -0.55
C LYS A 46 5.87 -6.65 0.51
N LEU A 47 5.94 -6.28 1.78
CA LEU A 47 5.63 -7.20 2.89
C LEU A 47 4.16 -7.63 2.89
N ALA A 48 3.23 -6.68 2.71
CA ALA A 48 1.80 -6.98 2.65
C ALA A 48 1.48 -7.97 1.52
N THR A 49 2.12 -7.78 0.36
CA THR A 49 1.95 -8.65 -0.80
C THR A 49 2.55 -10.03 -0.55
N ARG A 50 3.77 -10.14 -0.01
CA ARG A 50 4.37 -11.43 0.36
C ARG A 50 3.49 -12.23 1.32
N ILE A 51 2.95 -11.57 2.35
CA ILE A 51 2.03 -12.20 3.31
C ILE A 51 0.79 -12.70 2.59
N ALA A 52 0.15 -11.86 1.75
CA ALA A 52 -1.05 -12.24 1.02
C ALA A 52 -0.82 -13.45 0.09
N LEU A 53 0.30 -13.46 -0.66
CA LEU A 53 0.66 -14.55 -1.58
C LEU A 53 0.93 -15.86 -0.82
N THR A 54 1.68 -15.78 0.28
CA THR A 54 2.12 -16.95 1.06
C THR A 54 0.98 -17.55 1.87
N GLU A 55 0.23 -16.72 2.62
CA GLU A 55 -0.86 -17.19 3.48
C GLU A 55 -2.04 -17.73 2.66
N ALA A 56 -2.28 -17.18 1.46
CA ALA A 56 -3.30 -17.69 0.55
C ALA A 56 -2.86 -18.95 -0.21
N GLN A 57 -1.58 -19.36 -0.11
CA GLN A 57 -0.96 -20.40 -0.95
C GLN A 57 -1.36 -20.21 -2.42
N MET A 58 -1.16 -18.97 -2.91
CA MET A 58 -1.77 -18.52 -4.14
C MET A 58 -1.31 -19.37 -5.34
N PRO A 59 -2.24 -19.98 -6.12
CA PRO A 59 -1.90 -20.69 -7.35
C PRO A 59 -1.21 -19.76 -8.35
N SER A 60 -0.29 -20.28 -9.17
CA SER A 60 0.48 -19.48 -10.13
C SER A 60 -0.40 -18.65 -11.09
N GLU A 61 -1.52 -19.22 -11.55
CA GLU A 61 -2.51 -18.52 -12.39
C GLU A 61 -3.10 -17.28 -11.71
N ASP A 62 -3.30 -17.33 -10.40
CA ASP A 62 -3.81 -16.21 -9.63
C ASP A 62 -2.71 -15.17 -9.37
N VAL A 63 -1.46 -15.61 -9.23
CA VAL A 63 -0.30 -14.71 -9.06
C VAL A 63 -0.08 -13.84 -10.31
N GLU A 64 -0.18 -14.43 -11.51
CA GLU A 64 -0.13 -13.69 -12.78
C GLU A 64 -1.25 -12.65 -12.86
N LEU A 65 -2.45 -13.00 -12.37
CA LEU A 65 -3.59 -12.08 -12.31
C LEU A 65 -3.31 -10.91 -11.34
N ILE A 66 -2.70 -11.17 -10.19
CA ILE A 66 -2.27 -10.13 -9.25
C ILE A 66 -1.23 -9.21 -9.89
N GLU A 67 -0.24 -9.76 -10.60
CA GLU A 67 0.76 -8.96 -11.32
C GLU A 67 0.09 -8.02 -12.32
N GLY A 68 -0.77 -8.56 -13.19
CA GLY A 68 -1.50 -7.77 -14.19
C GLY A 68 -2.40 -6.70 -13.59
N TYR A 69 -3.02 -6.97 -12.44
CA TYR A 69 -3.77 -5.97 -11.68
C TYR A 69 -2.88 -4.84 -11.16
N LEU A 70 -1.73 -5.16 -10.56
CA LEU A 70 -0.81 -4.15 -10.01
C LEU A 70 -0.24 -3.23 -11.10
N VAL A 71 0.09 -3.79 -12.28
CA VAL A 71 0.51 -2.98 -13.44
C VAL A 71 -0.61 -2.03 -13.86
N ALA A 72 -1.83 -2.54 -14.03
CA ALA A 72 -2.98 -1.71 -14.42
C ALA A 72 -3.33 -0.64 -13.36
N LEU A 73 -3.11 -0.94 -12.08
CA LEU A 73 -3.27 0.02 -11.00
C LEU A 73 -2.24 1.15 -11.10
N GLY A 74 -0.99 0.81 -11.46
CA GLY A 74 0.08 1.78 -11.70
C GLY A 74 -0.24 2.70 -12.86
N ASP A 75 -0.63 2.13 -14.01
CA ASP A 75 -1.02 2.91 -15.19
C ASP A 75 -2.18 3.86 -14.91
N LEU A 76 -3.09 3.50 -13.99
CA LEU A 76 -4.23 4.32 -13.62
C LEU A 76 -3.89 5.45 -12.64
N LEU A 77 -2.99 5.20 -11.68
CA LEU A 77 -2.71 6.12 -10.59
C LEU A 77 -1.48 7.00 -10.83
N SER A 78 -0.52 6.56 -11.65
CA SER A 78 0.73 7.27 -11.94
C SER A 78 0.62 8.22 -13.15
N VAL A 79 -0.57 8.79 -13.38
CA VAL A 79 -0.80 9.80 -14.43
C VAL A 79 -0.76 11.21 -13.84
N PRO A 80 -0.22 12.22 -14.57
CA PRO A 80 -0.22 13.60 -14.10
C PRO A 80 -1.63 14.11 -13.76
N GLY A 81 -1.76 14.71 -12.57
CA GLY A 81 -3.02 15.22 -12.03
C GLY A 81 -3.42 14.55 -10.71
N GLN A 82 -4.69 14.70 -10.33
CA GLN A 82 -5.23 14.07 -9.12
C GLN A 82 -5.30 12.54 -9.31
N PRO A 83 -4.67 11.74 -8.43
CA PRO A 83 -4.78 10.28 -8.51
C PRO A 83 -6.23 9.81 -8.40
N ASN A 84 -6.66 8.97 -9.34
CA ASN A 84 -8.05 8.50 -9.43
C ASN A 84 -8.32 7.28 -8.53
N PHE A 85 -8.35 7.49 -7.22
CA PHE A 85 -8.60 6.42 -6.25
C PHE A 85 -10.00 5.81 -6.35
N THR A 86 -11.01 6.57 -6.78
CA THR A 86 -12.34 6.03 -7.07
C THR A 86 -12.29 5.03 -8.22
N GLY A 87 -11.59 5.38 -9.31
CA GLY A 87 -11.34 4.48 -10.44
C GLY A 87 -10.54 3.25 -10.03
N ALA A 88 -9.52 3.41 -9.17
CA ALA A 88 -8.74 2.29 -8.66
C ALA A 88 -9.58 1.29 -7.87
N ARG A 89 -10.49 1.77 -7.01
CA ARG A 89 -11.43 0.89 -6.29
C ARG A 89 -12.39 0.16 -7.24
N ALA A 90 -12.85 0.81 -8.31
CA ALA A 90 -13.65 0.15 -9.33
C ALA A 90 -12.84 -0.91 -10.11
N LEU A 91 -11.56 -0.64 -10.38
CA LEU A 91 -10.64 -1.56 -11.07
C LEU A 91 -10.51 -2.88 -10.30
N VAL A 92 -10.48 -2.85 -8.96
CA VAL A 92 -10.45 -4.06 -8.12
C VAL A 92 -11.59 -5.00 -8.46
N SER A 93 -12.83 -4.50 -8.53
CA SER A 93 -14.00 -5.34 -8.83
C SER A 93 -14.02 -5.87 -10.26
N ILE A 94 -13.34 -5.19 -11.18
CA ILE A 94 -13.26 -5.57 -12.60
C ILE A 94 -12.16 -6.61 -12.84
N LYS A 95 -11.00 -6.45 -12.19
CA LYS A 95 -9.79 -7.22 -12.48
C LYS A 95 -9.55 -8.36 -11.50
N LEU A 96 -9.98 -8.23 -10.25
CA LEU A 96 -9.70 -9.23 -9.21
C LEU A 96 -10.91 -10.12 -8.88
N PRO A 97 -10.69 -11.45 -8.80
CA PRO A 97 -11.64 -12.36 -8.18
C PRO A 97 -11.98 -11.91 -6.76
N GLN A 98 -13.21 -12.19 -6.31
CA GLN A 98 -13.70 -11.76 -5.00
C GLN A 98 -12.75 -12.10 -3.84
N LYS A 99 -12.11 -13.28 -3.89
CA LYS A 99 -11.14 -13.75 -2.89
C LYS A 99 -9.90 -12.84 -2.73
N TYR A 100 -9.57 -12.01 -3.73
CA TYR A 100 -8.41 -11.11 -3.71
C TYR A 100 -8.77 -9.63 -3.66
N GLN A 101 -10.07 -9.28 -3.66
CA GLN A 101 -10.48 -7.88 -3.65
C GLN A 101 -10.05 -7.13 -2.38
N VAL A 102 -10.04 -7.82 -1.22
CA VAL A 102 -9.56 -7.22 0.03
C VAL A 102 -8.09 -6.82 -0.08
N TYR A 103 -7.26 -7.66 -0.69
CA TYR A 103 -5.87 -7.34 -0.96
C TYR A 103 -5.76 -6.11 -1.88
N GLY A 104 -6.48 -6.10 -3.01
CA GLY A 104 -6.46 -4.98 -3.94
C GLY A 104 -6.87 -3.65 -3.30
N LEU A 105 -7.94 -3.65 -2.51
CA LEU A 105 -8.39 -2.48 -1.76
C LEU A 105 -7.38 -2.04 -0.69
N THR A 106 -6.70 -2.99 -0.04
CA THR A 106 -5.69 -2.68 0.98
C THR A 106 -4.51 -1.92 0.37
N ILE A 107 -4.01 -2.36 -0.79
CA ILE A 107 -2.93 -1.63 -1.49
C ILE A 107 -3.37 -0.20 -1.83
N ILE A 108 -4.60 -0.03 -2.34
CA ILE A 108 -5.15 1.29 -2.65
C ILE A 108 -5.22 2.19 -1.41
N ASP A 109 -5.76 1.67 -0.30
CA ASP A 109 -5.89 2.42 0.94
C ASP A 109 -4.53 2.82 1.53
N VAL A 110 -3.50 1.99 1.36
CA VAL A 110 -2.12 2.31 1.76
C VAL A 110 -1.59 3.47 0.93
N LEU A 111 -1.68 3.37 -0.40
CA LEU A 111 -1.24 4.42 -1.31
C LEU A 111 -1.92 5.76 -0.99
N GLU A 112 -3.24 5.76 -0.83
CA GLU A 112 -4.01 6.96 -0.54
C GLU A 112 -3.62 7.59 0.81
N ARG A 113 -3.43 6.79 1.87
CA ARG A 113 -3.02 7.30 3.18
C ARG A 113 -1.63 7.90 3.17
N TYR A 114 -0.67 7.28 2.48
CA TYR A 114 0.70 7.82 2.38
C TYR A 114 0.70 9.16 1.66
N LEU A 115 -0.04 9.30 0.56
CA LEU A 115 -0.17 10.58 -0.15
C LEU A 115 -0.85 11.65 0.71
N GLN A 116 -1.93 11.30 1.42
CA GLN A 116 -2.61 12.23 2.32
C GLN A 116 -1.69 12.70 3.47
N THR A 117 -0.82 11.82 3.97
CA THR A 117 0.13 12.15 5.05
C THR A 117 1.30 13.00 4.56
N ALA A 118 1.68 12.86 3.29
CA ALA A 118 2.78 13.62 2.68
C ALA A 118 2.47 15.13 2.53
N ASN A 119 1.20 15.54 2.62
CA ASN A 119 0.74 16.93 2.50
C ASN A 119 1.27 17.64 1.22
N LEU A 120 1.27 16.91 0.11
CA LEU A 120 1.77 17.37 -1.20
C LEU A 120 0.74 18.26 -1.91
N ASN A 121 1.22 19.26 -2.62
CA ASN A 121 0.42 20.05 -3.55
C ASN A 121 0.31 19.31 -4.89
N ILE A 122 -0.91 18.93 -5.27
CA ILE A 122 -1.23 18.21 -6.51
C ILE A 122 -0.76 18.93 -7.79
N THR A 123 -0.56 20.25 -7.73
CA THR A 123 -0.09 21.03 -8.89
C THR A 123 1.42 21.07 -8.99
N ASP A 124 2.10 21.28 -7.85
CA ASP A 124 3.53 21.56 -7.81
C ASP A 124 4.38 20.29 -7.60
N ASP A 125 3.80 19.26 -6.98
CA ASP A 125 4.51 18.06 -6.50
C ASP A 125 4.09 16.79 -7.27
N GLN A 126 3.67 16.95 -8.53
CA GLN A 126 3.16 15.83 -9.34
C GLN A 126 4.18 14.69 -9.50
N GLU A 127 5.45 15.03 -9.70
CA GLU A 127 6.51 14.04 -9.84
C GLU A 127 6.69 13.22 -8.57
N ASP A 128 6.59 13.86 -7.39
CA ASP A 128 6.71 13.19 -6.10
C ASP A 128 5.49 12.32 -5.79
N ILE A 129 4.28 12.78 -6.13
CA ILE A 129 3.05 11.98 -6.04
C ILE A 129 3.18 10.70 -6.88
N ILE A 130 3.60 10.84 -8.14
CA ILE A 130 3.81 9.72 -9.05
C ILE A 130 4.91 8.80 -8.51
N ALA A 131 5.99 9.36 -7.97
CA ALA A 131 7.09 8.58 -7.42
C ALA A 131 6.66 7.77 -6.18
N ILE A 132 5.85 8.33 -5.28
CA ILE A 132 5.33 7.62 -4.10
C ILE A 132 4.40 6.49 -4.53
N ILE A 133 3.47 6.75 -5.45
CA ILE A 133 2.55 5.74 -5.98
C ILE A 133 3.34 4.60 -6.62
N SER A 134 4.26 4.95 -7.52
CA SER A 134 5.09 3.98 -8.23
C SER A 134 5.93 3.14 -7.26
N SER A 135 6.52 3.76 -6.22
CA SER A 135 7.29 3.03 -5.22
C SER A 135 6.45 1.99 -4.47
N GLY A 136 5.22 2.33 -4.10
CA GLY A 136 4.32 1.39 -3.44
C GLY A 136 3.92 0.22 -4.35
N ILE A 137 3.68 0.49 -5.63
CA ILE A 137 3.31 -0.54 -6.62
C ILE A 137 4.51 -1.42 -6.96
N ASP A 138 5.70 -0.84 -7.13
CA ASP A 138 6.94 -1.57 -7.35
C ASP A 138 7.26 -2.52 -6.19
N GLY A 139 7.05 -2.09 -4.95
CA GLY A 139 7.19 -2.95 -3.78
C GLY A 139 6.31 -4.20 -3.88
N ALA A 140 5.03 -4.03 -4.23
CA ALA A 140 4.11 -5.14 -4.43
C ALA A 140 4.52 -6.04 -5.61
N LEU A 141 4.92 -5.46 -6.74
CA LEU A 141 5.36 -6.21 -7.92
C LEU A 141 6.64 -7.02 -7.66
N VAL A 142 7.58 -6.49 -6.90
CA VAL A 142 8.78 -7.22 -6.49
C VAL A 142 8.41 -8.46 -5.68
N ALA A 143 7.48 -8.34 -4.73
CA ALA A 143 7.00 -9.50 -3.96
C ALA A 143 6.35 -10.57 -4.83
N VAL A 144 5.58 -10.16 -5.84
CA VAL A 144 4.95 -11.08 -6.80
C VAL A 144 6.01 -11.84 -7.60
N ARG A 145 7.01 -11.15 -8.13
CA ARG A 145 8.11 -11.77 -8.90
C ARG A 145 8.91 -12.75 -8.06
N GLU A 146 9.26 -12.37 -6.83
CA GLU A 146 9.97 -13.23 -5.88
C GLU A 146 9.17 -14.49 -5.49
N PHE A 147 7.84 -14.47 -5.58
CA PHE A 147 7.00 -15.63 -5.28
C PHE A 147 6.89 -16.61 -6.46
N MET A 148 7.12 -16.13 -7.69
CA MET A 148 7.08 -16.95 -8.90
C MET A 148 8.43 -17.64 -9.20
N GLU A 149 9.51 -17.17 -8.60
CA GLU A 149 10.86 -17.76 -8.66
C GLU A 149 11.00 -18.98 -7.73
#